data_AF-A0AAV0LDF6-F1
#
_entry.id   AF-A0AAV0LDF6-F1
#
_cell.length_a   1.000
_cell.length_b   1.000
_cell.length_c   1.000
_cell.angle_alpha   90.00
_cell.angle_beta   90.00
_cell.angle_gamma   90.00
#
_symmetry.space_group_name_H-M   'P 1'
#
loop_
_entity.id
_entity.type
_entity.pdbx_description
1 polymer ?
#
loop_
_entity_poly.entity_id
_entity_poly.type
_entity_poly.pdbx_seq_one_letter_code
_entity_poly.pdbx_strand_id
1 'polypeptide(L)'
;MGLTGMYNAPVPEDVLKQLPREKVQVATKFGITFDNFNPKEVKIRGDPAYVRACCEASLKRLDLDYIDLYYQHRVDTSVPIEETMGELKKLVEEGKIKHIGLSEASSDTIKRAHAVHPITAVQMEWSIWTRDIEPEIVPLCRKLGIAIVAYSPIGRGFFGGKGITESLPSETVLLCCGCRGCIQGSLKKVKRRTECSTPESRS
;
A
#
# COMPACT_ATOMS: atom_id res chain seq x y z
N MET A 1 20.54 3.91 -13.64
CA MET A 1 19.69 4.83 -12.86
C MET A 1 18.34 4.16 -12.63
N GLY A 2 18.18 3.42 -11.53
CA GLY A 2 16.93 2.72 -11.20
C GLY A 2 15.96 3.65 -10.49
N LEU A 3 15.19 4.42 -11.26
CA LEU A 3 14.12 5.29 -10.76
C LEU A 3 12.75 4.62 -10.99
N THR A 4 12.59 3.38 -10.54
CA THR A 4 11.37 2.59 -10.80
C THR A 4 10.60 2.29 -9.52
N GLY A 5 9.26 2.28 -9.65
CA GLY A 5 8.39 1.66 -8.65
C GLY A 5 8.82 0.22 -8.41
N MET A 6 8.65 -0.24 -7.16
CA MET A 6 9.18 -1.50 -6.61
C MET A 6 8.98 -2.76 -7.47
N TYR A 7 7.96 -2.78 -8.32
CA TYR A 7 7.65 -3.90 -9.18
C TYR A 7 8.27 -3.72 -10.57
N ASN A 8 9.30 -4.50 -10.86
CA ASN A 8 9.84 -4.71 -12.21
C ASN A 8 8.99 -5.75 -12.97
N ALA A 9 7.67 -5.61 -12.95
CA ALA A 9 6.82 -6.43 -13.81
C ALA A 9 6.81 -5.75 -15.19
N PRO A 10 7.39 -6.37 -16.23
CA PRO A 10 7.18 -5.89 -17.59
C PRO A 10 5.69 -6.11 -17.88
N VAL A 11 4.89 -5.04 -17.77
CA VAL A 11 3.66 -4.98 -18.54
C VAL A 11 4.14 -5.00 -19.99
N PRO A 12 3.72 -5.98 -20.83
CA PRO A 12 4.14 -5.95 -22.22
C PRO A 12 3.77 -4.58 -22.78
N GLU A 13 4.76 -3.87 -23.34
CA GLU A 13 4.67 -2.45 -23.71
C GLU A 13 3.47 -2.14 -24.61
N ASP A 14 2.94 -3.18 -25.26
CA ASP A 14 1.85 -3.10 -26.23
C ASP A 14 0.46 -3.28 -25.63
N VAL A 15 0.30 -3.78 -24.39
CA VAL A 15 -1.04 -4.06 -23.83
C VAL A 15 -1.85 -2.77 -23.70
N LEU A 16 -1.22 -1.69 -23.23
CA LEU A 16 -1.90 -0.41 -23.11
C LEU A 16 -2.15 0.25 -24.46
N LYS A 17 -1.34 -0.04 -25.49
CA LYS A 17 -1.50 0.46 -26.87
C LYS A 17 -2.67 -0.20 -27.60
N GLN A 18 -3.02 -1.42 -27.20
CA GLN A 18 -4.12 -2.19 -27.79
C GLN A 18 -5.48 -1.86 -27.17
N LEU A 19 -5.52 -1.04 -26.11
CA LEU A 19 -6.74 -0.69 -25.41
C LEU A 19 -7.04 0.80 -25.56
N PRO A 20 -8.31 1.21 -25.63
CA PRO A 20 -8.67 2.62 -25.59
C PRO A 20 -8.24 3.23 -24.24
N ARG A 21 -7.29 4.17 -24.27
CA ARG A 21 -6.64 4.73 -23.06
C ARG A 21 -7.64 5.31 -22.07
N GLU A 22 -8.69 5.94 -22.55
CA GLU A 22 -9.76 6.57 -21.77
C GLU A 22 -10.63 5.57 -21.01
N LYS A 23 -10.61 4.28 -21.40
CA LYS A 23 -11.37 3.20 -20.74
C LYS A 23 -10.58 2.48 -19.65
N VAL A 24 -9.28 2.75 -19.53
CA VAL A 24 -8.39 2.09 -18.57
C VAL A 24 -7.91 3.10 -17.54
N GLN A 25 -8.02 2.77 -16.25
CA GLN A 25 -7.46 3.59 -15.18
C GLN A 25 -6.11 3.02 -14.77
N VAL A 26 -5.04 3.77 -15.06
CA VAL A 26 -3.67 3.35 -14.73
C VAL A 26 -3.28 3.90 -13.36
N ALA A 27 -2.92 3.00 -12.46
CA ALA A 27 -2.45 3.32 -11.12
C ALA A 27 -0.99 2.89 -10.93
N THR A 28 -0.12 3.81 -10.52
CA THR A 28 1.30 3.51 -10.24
C THR A 28 1.80 4.29 -9.02
N LYS A 29 3.03 4.03 -8.58
CA LYS A 29 3.55 4.51 -7.28
C LYS A 29 5.01 4.93 -7.34
N PHE A 30 5.40 5.81 -6.42
CA PHE A 30 6.79 6.23 -6.20
C PHE A 30 7.18 6.16 -4.72
N GLY A 31 8.46 6.44 -4.43
CA GLY A 31 8.92 6.74 -3.08
C GLY A 31 9.82 5.69 -2.45
N ILE A 32 9.92 4.49 -3.03
CA ILE A 32 10.89 3.47 -2.60
C ILE A 32 12.13 3.57 -3.47
N THR A 33 13.30 3.64 -2.85
CA THR A 33 14.60 3.59 -3.52
C THR A 33 15.44 2.45 -2.95
N PHE A 34 16.30 1.91 -3.80
CA PHE A 34 17.27 0.89 -3.42
C PHE A 34 18.67 1.49 -3.49
N ASP A 35 19.50 1.18 -2.49
CA ASP A 35 20.91 1.53 -2.57
C ASP A 35 21.60 0.67 -3.64
N ASN A 36 22.32 1.32 -4.56
CA ASN A 36 23.04 0.63 -5.64
C ASN A 36 24.17 -0.26 -5.11
N PHE A 37 24.71 0.03 -3.92
CA PHE A 37 25.79 -0.73 -3.31
C PHE A 37 25.29 -1.77 -2.32
N ASN A 38 24.09 -1.58 -1.76
CA ASN A 38 23.44 -2.54 -0.90
C ASN A 38 21.94 -2.66 -1.22
N PRO A 39 21.54 -3.53 -2.16
CA PRO A 39 20.15 -3.70 -2.55
C PRO A 39 19.21 -4.13 -1.41
N LYS A 40 19.74 -4.52 -0.24
CA LYS A 40 18.97 -4.86 0.96
C LYS A 40 18.52 -3.62 1.76
N GLU A 41 19.10 -2.45 1.48
CA GLU A 41 18.74 -1.21 2.15
C GLU A 41 17.66 -0.47 1.34
N VAL A 42 16.45 -0.51 1.88
CA VAL A 42 15.30 0.22 1.33
C VAL A 42 15.31 1.62 1.94
N LYS A 43 15.39 2.64 1.09
CA LYS A 43 15.25 4.05 1.49
C LYS A 43 13.92 4.58 0.98
N ILE A 44 13.30 5.47 1.75
CA ILE A 44 12.04 6.12 1.39
C ILE A 44 12.36 7.57 1.05
N ARG A 45 11.82 8.07 -0.07
CA ARG A 45 12.00 9.45 -0.52
C ARG A 45 10.68 10.08 -0.92
N GLY A 46 10.33 11.18 -0.27
CA GLY A 46 9.15 12.01 -0.52
C GLY A 46 9.49 13.43 -0.98
N ASP A 47 10.77 13.75 -1.18
CA ASP A 47 11.17 15.10 -1.57
C ASP A 47 10.62 15.50 -2.97
N PRO A 48 10.22 16.77 -3.17
CA PRO A 48 9.60 17.24 -4.41
C PRO A 48 10.38 16.89 -5.68
N ALA A 49 11.70 17.03 -5.66
CA ALA A 49 12.53 16.72 -6.82
C ALA A 49 12.43 15.23 -7.21
N TYR A 50 12.43 14.34 -6.21
CA TYR A 50 12.27 12.91 -6.43
C TYR A 50 10.87 12.52 -6.91
N VAL A 51 9.82 13.12 -6.33
CA VAL A 51 8.42 12.91 -6.75
C VAL A 51 8.28 13.15 -8.25
N ARG A 52 8.76 14.30 -8.72
CA ARG A 52 8.72 14.68 -10.15
C ARG A 52 9.53 13.72 -11.01
N ALA A 53 10.79 13.46 -10.64
CA ALA A 53 11.65 12.56 -11.41
C ALA A 53 11.03 11.16 -11.59
N CYS A 54 10.39 10.62 -10.54
CA CYS A 54 9.69 9.34 -10.62
C CYS A 54 8.43 9.39 -11.50
N CYS A 55 7.71 10.52 -11.50
CA CYS A 55 6.52 10.69 -12.33
C CYS A 55 6.91 10.67 -13.80
N GLU A 56 7.87 11.49 -14.20
CA GLU A 56 8.39 11.55 -15.59
C GLU A 56 8.94 10.19 -16.04
N ALA A 57 9.70 9.51 -15.18
CA ALA A 57 10.25 8.19 -15.49
C ALA A 57 9.14 7.14 -15.67
N SER A 58 8.04 7.25 -14.91
CA SER A 58 6.91 6.34 -15.01
C SER A 58 6.08 6.59 -16.27
N LEU A 59 5.80 7.85 -16.62
CA LEU A 59 5.14 8.23 -17.87
C LEU A 59 5.93 7.73 -19.08
N LYS A 60 7.25 7.97 -19.10
CA LYS A 60 8.14 7.48 -20.16
C LYS A 60 8.14 5.95 -20.27
N ARG A 61 8.20 5.23 -19.15
CA ARG A 61 8.24 3.76 -19.15
C ARG A 61 6.91 3.15 -19.60
N LEU A 62 5.80 3.80 -19.25
CA LEU A 62 4.46 3.33 -19.63
C LEU A 62 4.02 3.84 -21.00
N ASP A 63 4.80 4.74 -21.61
CA ASP A 63 4.46 5.41 -22.87
C ASP A 63 3.08 6.10 -22.80
N LEU A 64 2.86 6.88 -21.74
CA LEU A 64 1.60 7.57 -21.44
C LEU A 64 1.81 9.08 -21.27
N ASP A 65 0.82 9.86 -21.69
CA ASP A 65 0.76 11.30 -21.42
C ASP A 65 0.35 11.62 -19.98
N TYR A 66 -0.45 10.75 -19.36
CA TYR A 66 -0.94 10.94 -18.00
C TYR A 66 -1.16 9.61 -17.25
N ILE A 67 -1.12 9.67 -15.91
CA ILE A 67 -1.46 8.59 -14.97
C ILE A 67 -2.79 8.93 -14.28
N ASP A 68 -3.71 7.98 -14.16
CA ASP A 68 -5.00 8.26 -13.51
C ASP A 68 -4.86 8.38 -11.99
N LEU A 69 -4.09 7.49 -11.35
CA LEU A 69 -3.91 7.50 -9.89
C LEU A 69 -2.46 7.25 -9.51
N TYR A 70 -1.85 8.23 -8.85
CA TYR A 70 -0.44 8.18 -8.48
C TYR A 70 -0.25 8.16 -6.96
N TYR A 71 0.40 7.12 -6.47
CA TYR A 71 0.56 6.90 -5.03
C TYR A 71 1.96 7.27 -4.53
N GLN A 72 2.03 7.90 -3.36
CA GLN A 72 3.20 7.72 -2.51
C GLN A 72 3.14 6.31 -1.89
N HIS A 73 4.09 5.45 -2.26
CA HIS A 73 4.07 4.03 -1.90
C HIS A 73 4.34 3.79 -0.40
N ARG A 74 5.18 4.64 0.19
CA ARG A 74 5.48 4.66 1.61
C ARG A 74 5.74 6.11 2.01
N VAL A 75 5.23 6.49 3.17
CA VAL A 75 5.40 7.84 3.71
C VAL A 75 6.86 8.03 4.11
N ASP A 76 7.49 9.06 3.57
CA ASP A 76 8.82 9.50 4.01
C ASP A 76 8.67 10.25 5.34
N THR A 77 9.30 9.76 6.40
CA THR A 77 9.23 10.39 7.73
C THR A 77 10.22 11.54 7.90
N SER A 78 11.15 11.74 6.96
CA SER A 78 12.14 12.81 6.99
C SER A 78 11.67 14.10 6.32
N VAL A 79 10.63 14.02 5.49
CA VAL A 79 10.05 15.15 4.74
C VAL A 79 8.62 15.39 5.23
N PRO A 80 8.21 16.63 5.54
CA PRO A 80 6.81 16.94 5.82
C PRO A 80 5.91 16.53 4.65
N ILE A 81 4.81 15.82 4.94
CA ILE A 81 3.91 15.32 3.90
C ILE A 81 3.35 16.44 3.01
N GLU A 82 3.23 17.65 3.55
CA GLU A 82 2.77 18.84 2.84
C GLU A 82 3.69 19.23 1.69
N GLU A 83 5.00 19.01 1.81
CA GLU A 83 5.96 19.29 0.73
C GLU A 83 5.79 18.28 -0.41
N THR A 84 5.69 16.99 -0.08
CA THR A 84 5.40 15.93 -1.06
C THR A 84 4.08 16.19 -1.77
N MET A 85 3.03 16.53 -1.01
CA MET A 85 1.70 16.83 -1.54
C MET A 85 1.67 18.11 -2.37
N GLY A 86 2.47 19.10 -2.02
CA GLY A 86 2.63 20.32 -2.81
C GLY A 86 3.15 20.03 -4.21
N GLU A 87 4.10 19.10 -4.34
CA GLU A 87 4.60 18.70 -5.66
C GLU A 87 3.59 17.83 -6.42
N LEU A 88 2.91 16.90 -5.75
CA LEU A 88 1.86 16.11 -6.37
C LEU A 88 0.71 16.98 -6.89
N LYS A 89 0.35 18.03 -6.15
CA LYS A 89 -0.64 19.02 -6.59
C LYS A 89 -0.22 19.70 -7.90
N LYS A 90 1.04 20.12 -8.05
CA LYS A 90 1.53 20.69 -9.31
C LYS A 90 1.42 19.69 -10.46
N LEU A 91 1.74 18.42 -10.22
CA LEU A 91 1.60 17.37 -11.25
C LEU A 91 0.13 17.15 -11.67
N VAL A 92 -0.82 17.35 -10.75
CA VAL A 92 -2.26 17.36 -11.07
C VAL A 92 -2.60 18.56 -11.94
N GLU A 93 -2.15 19.77 -11.56
CA GLU A 93 -2.38 21.01 -12.31
C GLU A 93 -1.76 20.98 -13.72
N GLU A 94 -0.61 20.31 -13.88
CA GLU A 94 0.06 20.05 -15.15
C GLU A 94 -0.63 18.95 -15.99
N GLY A 95 -1.61 18.23 -15.44
CA GLY A 95 -2.31 17.13 -16.12
C GLY A 95 -1.51 15.83 -16.26
N LYS A 96 -0.32 15.74 -15.65
CA LYS A 96 0.52 14.53 -15.66
C LYS A 96 -0.07 13.40 -14.84
N ILE A 97 -0.78 13.75 -13.77
CA ILE A 97 -1.55 12.82 -12.96
C ILE A 97 -2.97 13.36 -12.77
N LYS A 98 -3.99 12.52 -12.68
CA LYS A 98 -5.36 12.97 -12.39
C LYS A 98 -5.69 12.97 -10.90
N HIS A 99 -5.24 11.93 -10.20
CA HIS A 99 -5.59 11.70 -8.80
C HIS A 99 -4.38 11.31 -7.97
N ILE A 100 -4.43 11.68 -6.69
CA ILE A 100 -3.40 11.37 -5.71
C ILE A 100 -3.87 10.26 -4.78
N GLY A 101 -2.99 9.29 -4.52
CA GLY A 101 -3.19 8.26 -3.51
C GLY A 101 -2.06 8.21 -2.48
N LEU A 102 -2.36 7.63 -1.33
CA LEU A 102 -1.37 7.29 -0.30
C LEU A 102 -1.40 5.79 -0.04
N SER A 103 -0.27 5.24 0.40
CA SER A 103 -0.16 3.84 0.79
C SER A 103 0.51 3.77 2.14
N GLU A 104 -0.04 2.95 3.05
CA GLU A 104 0.52 2.75 4.40
C GLU A 104 0.69 4.05 5.20
N ALA A 105 -0.27 4.97 5.07
CA ALA A 105 -0.24 6.26 5.75
C ALA A 105 -1.00 6.20 7.08
N SER A 106 -0.48 6.91 8.08
CA SER A 106 -1.19 7.10 9.36
C SER A 106 -2.38 8.05 9.20
N SER A 107 -3.29 8.03 10.16
CA SER A 107 -4.45 8.93 10.18
C SER A 107 -4.06 10.41 10.17
N ASP A 108 -2.99 10.79 10.88
CA ASP A 108 -2.44 12.13 10.92
C ASP A 108 -1.93 12.55 9.55
N THR A 109 -1.10 11.70 8.92
CA THR A 109 -0.58 11.94 7.58
C THR A 109 -1.70 12.10 6.57
N ILE A 110 -2.75 11.26 6.62
CA ILE A 110 -3.90 11.36 5.71
C ILE A 110 -4.61 12.71 5.87
N LYS A 111 -4.89 13.14 7.11
CA LYS A 111 -5.57 14.43 7.36
C LYS A 111 -4.77 15.61 6.81
N ARG A 112 -3.47 15.65 7.11
CA ARG A 112 -2.56 16.71 6.68
C ARG A 112 -2.39 16.75 5.17
N ALA A 113 -2.21 15.58 4.54
CA ALA A 113 -2.12 15.48 3.11
C ALA A 113 -3.41 15.94 2.41
N HIS A 114 -4.56 15.48 2.90
CA HIS A 114 -5.87 15.81 2.33
C HIS A 114 -6.21 17.30 2.46
N ALA A 115 -5.66 17.99 3.47
CA ALA A 115 -5.80 19.44 3.61
C ALA A 115 -5.04 20.23 2.52
N VAL A 116 -3.95 19.68 1.96
CA VAL A 116 -3.17 20.31 0.87
C VAL A 116 -3.82 20.06 -0.50
N HIS A 117 -4.20 18.81 -0.77
CA HIS A 117 -4.94 18.42 -1.96
C HIS A 117 -5.79 17.16 -1.68
N PRO A 118 -7.02 17.06 -2.21
CA PRO A 118 -7.88 15.90 -1.97
C PRO A 118 -7.23 14.56 -2.34
N ILE A 119 -7.08 13.68 -1.35
CA ILE A 119 -6.65 12.30 -1.56
C ILE A 119 -7.82 11.48 -2.09
N THR A 120 -7.62 10.81 -3.23
CA THR A 120 -8.66 9.98 -3.86
C THR A 120 -8.72 8.58 -3.26
N ALA A 121 -7.57 7.98 -2.95
CA ALA A 121 -7.51 6.63 -2.43
C ALA A 121 -6.38 6.42 -1.41
N VAL A 122 -6.63 5.58 -0.42
CA VAL A 122 -5.59 5.07 0.49
C VAL A 122 -5.50 3.55 0.32
N GLN A 123 -4.30 3.06 0.05
CA GLN A 123 -4.00 1.64 -0.05
C GLN A 123 -3.50 1.10 1.29
N MET A 124 -4.21 0.11 1.85
CA MET A 124 -3.91 -0.50 3.15
C MET A 124 -4.03 -2.03 3.10
N GLU A 125 -3.35 -2.72 4.01
CA GLU A 125 -3.64 -4.14 4.24
C GLU A 125 -5.00 -4.25 4.92
N TRP A 126 -5.93 -4.97 4.28
CA TRP A 126 -7.23 -5.21 4.87
C TRP A 126 -7.79 -6.55 4.39
N SER A 127 -8.07 -7.44 5.34
CA SER A 127 -8.60 -8.77 5.10
C SER A 127 -9.39 -9.26 6.32
N ILE A 128 -9.93 -10.47 6.26
CA ILE A 128 -10.57 -11.10 7.43
C ILE A 128 -9.59 -11.27 8.60
N TRP A 129 -8.28 -11.41 8.33
CA TRP A 129 -7.23 -11.56 9.34
C TRP A 129 -6.62 -10.24 9.80
N THR A 130 -6.56 -9.25 8.92
CA THR A 130 -5.91 -7.97 9.18
C THR A 130 -6.98 -6.88 9.16
N ARG A 131 -7.48 -6.49 10.35
CA ARG A 131 -8.58 -5.53 10.53
C ARG A 131 -8.17 -4.28 11.34
N ASP A 132 -6.87 -4.07 11.50
CA ASP A 132 -6.31 -3.01 12.36
C ASP A 132 -6.67 -1.59 11.90
N ILE A 133 -7.06 -1.43 10.63
CA ILE A 133 -7.44 -0.14 10.06
C ILE A 133 -8.88 0.30 10.41
N GLU A 134 -9.72 -0.61 10.90
CA GLU A 134 -11.15 -0.37 11.14
C GLU A 134 -11.48 0.62 12.26
N PRO A 135 -10.72 0.68 13.37
CA PRO A 135 -11.01 1.66 14.42
C PRO A 135 -10.77 3.11 14.01
N GLU A 136 -9.82 3.36 13.10
CA GLU A 136 -9.31 4.72 12.87
C GLU A 136 -9.30 5.14 11.39
N ILE A 137 -8.69 4.35 10.51
CA ILE A 137 -8.52 4.70 9.10
C ILE A 137 -9.85 4.58 8.34
N VAL A 138 -10.61 3.51 8.56
CA VAL A 138 -11.90 3.32 7.86
C VAL A 138 -12.91 4.44 8.15
N PRO A 139 -13.14 4.85 9.41
CA PRO A 139 -14.01 5.98 9.71
C PRO A 139 -13.47 7.30 9.15
N LEU A 140 -12.16 7.51 9.20
CA LEU A 140 -11.52 8.71 8.64
C LEU A 140 -11.72 8.81 7.13
N CYS A 141 -11.43 7.75 6.38
CA CYS A 141 -11.61 7.70 4.94
C CYS A 141 -13.08 7.93 4.56
N ARG A 142 -14.04 7.34 5.29
CA ARG A 142 -15.47 7.61 5.09
C ARG A 142 -15.81 9.08 5.32
N LYS A 143 -15.31 9.69 6.39
CA LYS A 143 -15.55 11.10 6.72
C LYS A 143 -15.01 12.05 5.66
N LEU A 144 -13.83 11.75 5.12
CA LEU A 144 -13.14 12.58 4.12
C LEU A 144 -13.52 12.24 2.66
N GLY A 145 -14.38 11.23 2.43
CA GLY A 145 -14.74 10.79 1.08
C GLY A 145 -13.60 10.11 0.31
N ILE A 146 -12.69 9.45 1.02
CA ILE A 146 -11.50 8.79 0.45
C ILE A 146 -11.79 7.30 0.24
N ALA A 147 -11.46 6.77 -0.94
CA ALA A 147 -11.60 5.34 -1.22
C ALA A 147 -10.53 4.51 -0.49
N ILE A 148 -10.87 3.28 -0.10
CA ILE A 148 -9.91 2.33 0.47
C ILE A 148 -9.63 1.25 -0.57
N VAL A 149 -8.36 1.05 -0.89
CA VAL A 149 -7.89 -0.01 -1.80
C VAL A 149 -7.17 -1.06 -0.97
N ALA A 150 -7.86 -2.16 -0.66
CA ALA A 150 -7.31 -3.25 0.12
C ALA A 150 -6.26 -4.04 -0.69
N TYR A 151 -5.07 -4.22 -0.16
CA TYR A 151 -4.12 -5.20 -0.67
C TYR A 151 -4.05 -6.43 0.25
N SER A 152 -3.55 -7.55 -0.29
CA SER A 152 -3.56 -8.86 0.38
C SER A 152 -4.93 -9.30 0.93
N PRO A 153 -6.06 -9.09 0.21
CA PRO A 153 -7.39 -9.36 0.76
C PRO A 153 -7.62 -10.86 1.09
N ILE A 154 -6.85 -11.76 0.47
CA ILE A 154 -6.89 -13.21 0.66
C ILE A 154 -5.89 -13.66 1.76
N GLY A 155 -5.47 -12.77 2.65
CA GLY A 155 -4.55 -13.08 3.76
C GLY A 155 -3.21 -13.62 3.27
N ARG A 156 -2.65 -13.04 2.21
CA ARG A 156 -1.38 -13.47 1.59
C ARG A 156 -1.38 -14.95 1.15
N GLY A 157 -2.53 -15.47 0.73
CA GLY A 157 -2.70 -16.85 0.24
C GLY A 157 -3.28 -17.82 1.27
N PHE A 158 -3.49 -17.38 2.51
CA PHE A 158 -4.09 -18.21 3.56
C PHE A 158 -5.55 -18.58 3.27
N PHE A 159 -6.31 -17.67 2.64
CA PHE A 159 -7.71 -17.91 2.26
C PHE A 159 -7.89 -18.49 0.84
N GLY A 160 -6.79 -18.86 0.17
CA GLY A 160 -6.79 -19.56 -1.13
C GLY A 160 -6.69 -21.08 -1.01
N GLY A 161 -6.89 -21.64 0.20
CA GLY A 161 -6.86 -23.09 0.46
C GLY A 161 -5.48 -23.71 0.68
N LYS A 162 -4.39 -23.08 0.23
CA LYS A 162 -3.03 -23.64 0.33
C LYS A 162 -2.42 -23.61 1.75
N GLY A 163 -2.78 -22.64 2.57
CA GLY A 163 -2.23 -22.50 3.94
C GLY A 163 -2.95 -23.30 5.02
N ILE A 164 -4.07 -23.94 4.68
CA ILE A 164 -4.92 -24.66 5.64
C ILE A 164 -4.61 -26.16 5.63
N THR A 165 -3.97 -26.67 4.58
CA THR A 165 -3.62 -28.09 4.43
C THR A 165 -2.34 -28.50 5.16
N GLU A 166 -1.50 -27.55 5.59
CA GLU A 166 -0.26 -27.83 6.33
C GLU A 166 -0.18 -26.99 7.60
N SER A 167 0.00 -27.65 8.74
CA SER A 167 0.30 -26.97 10.00
C SER A 167 1.70 -26.36 9.90
N LEU A 168 1.79 -25.03 9.90
CA LEU A 168 3.06 -24.34 9.98
C LEU A 168 3.70 -24.61 11.35
N PRO A 169 5.00 -24.97 11.43
CA PRO A 169 5.69 -25.16 12.70
C PRO A 169 5.65 -23.88 13.54
N SER A 170 5.61 -24.02 14.86
CA SER A 170 5.41 -22.92 15.82
C SER A 170 6.42 -21.76 15.72
N GLU A 171 7.53 -21.95 15.01
CA GLU A 171 8.57 -20.95 14.78
C GLU A 171 8.44 -20.23 13.43
N THR A 172 7.34 -20.44 12.71
CA THR A 172 7.12 -19.79 11.41
C THR A 172 6.89 -18.29 11.60
N VAL A 173 7.92 -17.51 11.29
CA VAL A 173 7.82 -16.06 11.17
C VAL A 173 7.22 -15.74 9.81
N LEU A 174 5.96 -15.30 9.78
CA LEU A 174 5.39 -14.61 8.64
C LEU A 174 6.14 -13.29 8.48
N LEU A 175 7.13 -13.28 7.59
CA LEU A 175 7.80 -12.06 7.16
C LEU A 175 6.79 -11.20 6.39
N CYS A 176 6.09 -10.33 7.12
CA CYS A 176 5.46 -9.17 6.54
C CYS A 176 6.58 -8.33 5.94
N CYS A 177 6.59 -8.19 4.61
CA CYS A 177 7.62 -7.45 3.91
C CYS A 177 7.63 -5.99 4.42
N GLY A 178 8.63 -5.65 5.24
CA GLY A 178 9.09 -4.27 5.42
C GLY A 178 9.03 -3.61 6.80
N CYS A 179 8.60 -4.25 7.90
CA CYS A 179 8.63 -3.59 9.21
C CYS A 179 9.24 -4.48 10.30
N ARG A 180 10.55 -4.34 10.56
CA ARG A 180 11.18 -4.91 11.78
C ARG A 180 10.76 -4.18 13.07
N GLY A 181 9.98 -3.11 12.99
CA GLY A 181 9.65 -2.24 14.14
C GLY A 181 8.29 -2.45 14.81
N CYS A 182 7.33 -3.17 14.20
CA CYS A 182 5.96 -3.24 14.74
C CYS A 182 5.65 -4.51 15.56
N ILE A 183 6.59 -5.44 15.74
CA ILE A 183 6.30 -6.78 16.30
C ILE A 183 6.77 -6.94 17.74
N GLN A 184 6.31 -6.08 18.64
CA GLN A 184 6.29 -6.44 20.08
C GLN A 184 4.90 -6.37 20.73
N GLY A 185 3.85 -6.01 19.98
CA GLY A 185 2.49 -6.00 20.48
C GLY A 185 1.70 -7.26 20.10
N SER A 186 1.58 -8.19 21.05
CA SER A 186 0.46 -9.14 21.18
C SER A 186 0.30 -10.29 20.16
N LEU A 187 1.05 -11.37 20.39
CA LEU A 187 0.61 -12.75 20.03
C LEU A 187 0.44 -13.67 21.26
N LYS A 188 0.39 -13.12 22.48
CA LYS A 188 0.40 -13.94 23.73
C LYS A 188 -0.95 -14.44 24.25
N LYS A 189 -2.09 -14.27 23.57
CA LYS A 189 -3.36 -14.82 24.08
C LYS A 189 -4.27 -15.40 22.99
N VAL A 190 -3.87 -16.55 22.46
CA VAL A 190 -4.85 -17.56 22.00
C VAL A 190 -4.68 -18.79 22.90
N LYS A 191 -5.20 -18.70 24.13
CA LYS A 191 -5.36 -19.87 24.99
C LYS A 191 -6.70 -20.51 24.64
N ARG A 192 -6.65 -21.70 24.02
CA ARG A 192 -7.80 -22.55 23.69
C ARG A 192 -8.70 -22.70 24.92
N ARG A 193 -9.99 -22.36 24.80
CA ARG A 193 -11.04 -22.98 25.61
C ARG A 193 -11.69 -24.03 24.75
N THR A 194 -11.29 -25.28 24.95
CA THR A 194 -11.97 -26.47 24.44
C THR A 194 -12.18 -27.38 25.62
N GLU A 195 -13.30 -27.24 26.31
CA GLU A 195 -13.89 -28.30 27.10
C GLU A 195 -15.31 -28.49 26.57
N CYS A 196 -15.47 -29.54 25.77
CA CYS A 196 -16.76 -30.06 25.34
C CYS A 196 -17.15 -31.09 26.41
N SER A 197 -18.13 -30.76 27.26
CA SER A 197 -18.65 -31.67 28.27
C SER A 197 -19.57 -32.71 27.63
N THR A 198 -19.19 -33.98 27.73
CA THR A 198 -20.07 -35.13 27.44
C THR A 198 -21.09 -35.29 28.58
N PRO A 199 -22.36 -35.67 28.28
CA PRO A 199 -23.37 -35.89 29.31
C PRO A 199 -23.21 -37.31 29.90
N GLU A 200 -22.99 -37.39 31.21
CA GLU A 200 -23.07 -38.65 31.97
C GLU A 200 -24.53 -39.12 32.13
N SER A 201 -24.69 -40.42 32.00
CA SER A 201 -25.92 -41.21 32.08
C SER A 201 -26.61 -41.11 33.44
N ARG A 202 -27.94 -40.97 33.41
CA ARG A 202 -28.82 -41.11 34.58
C ARG A 202 -28.88 -42.57 35.04
N SER A 203 -28.70 -42.78 36.34
CA SER A 203 -29.22 -43.91 37.13
C SER A 203 -30.04 -43.34 38.27
#